data_AF-A0A7V9SMS3-F1
#
_entry.id   AF-A0A7V9SMS3-F1
#
_cell.length_a   1.000
_cell.length_b   1.000
_cell.length_c   1.000
_cell.angle_alpha   90.00
_cell.angle_beta   90.00
_cell.angle_gamma   90.00
#
_symmetry.space_group_name_H-M   'P 1'
#
loop_
_entity.id
_entity.type
_entity.pdbx_description
1 polymer ?
#
loop_
_entity_poly.entity_id
_entity_poly.type
_entity_poly.pdbx_seq_one_letter_code
_entity_poly.pdbx_strand_id
1 'polypeptide(L)' 'VDGASDWDYYDGTSMATPHTAGVVALIWSANPALSNTTVESYLFTTATDLGAAGFDNTYGRGIVNADAAVAKAGK' A
#
# COMPACT_ATOMS: atom_id res chain seq x y z
N VAL A 1 -31.65 15.18 18.35
CA VAL A 1 -30.84 14.49 17.33
C VAL A 1 -29.73 13.79 18.10
N ASP A 2 -29.78 12.47 18.21
CA ASP A 2 -28.68 11.73 18.84
C ASP A 2 -27.41 12.00 18.04
N GLY A 3 -26.39 12.54 18.70
CA GLY A 3 -25.15 13.02 18.08
C GLY A 3 -24.26 11.87 17.62
N ALA A 4 -24.61 11.21 16.54
CA ALA A 4 -23.71 10.30 15.83
C ALA A 4 -22.53 11.09 15.26
N SER A 5 -21.31 10.60 15.46
CA SER A 5 -20.10 11.16 14.86
C SER A 5 -20.02 10.83 13.37
N ASP A 6 -19.50 11.76 12.56
CA ASP A 6 -19.21 11.53 11.12
C ASP A 6 -18.05 10.52 10.89
N TRP A 7 -17.46 10.03 11.98
CA TRP A 7 -16.26 9.19 12.00
C TRP A 7 -16.47 8.02 12.95
N ASP A 8 -15.92 6.87 12.58
CA ASP A 8 -15.95 5.66 13.39
C ASP A 8 -14.65 4.86 13.20
N TYR A 9 -14.32 3.99 14.15
CA TYR A 9 -13.17 3.09 14.07
C TYR A 9 -13.59 1.75 13.49
N TYR A 10 -12.87 1.30 12.47
CA TYR A 10 -13.07 -0.02 11.85
C TYR A 10 -11.76 -0.79 11.74
N ASP A 11 -11.87 -2.10 11.77
CA ASP A 11 -10.80 -3.07 11.59
C ASP A 11 -11.15 -4.09 10.50
N GLY A 12 -10.11 -4.70 9.92
CA GLY A 12 -10.25 -5.75 8.90
C GLY A 12 -9.47 -5.46 7.62
N THR A 13 -9.38 -6.49 6.77
CA THR A 13 -8.69 -6.42 5.47
C THR A 13 -9.34 -5.40 4.53
N SER A 14 -10.63 -5.14 4.71
CA SER A 14 -11.36 -4.05 4.04
C SER A 14 -10.77 -2.67 4.33
N MET A 15 -10.18 -2.44 5.50
CA MET A 15 -9.52 -1.18 5.87
C MET A 15 -8.04 -1.16 5.46
N ALA A 16 -7.41 -2.32 5.32
CA ALA A 16 -6.07 -2.42 4.72
C ALA A 16 -6.09 -2.12 3.20
N THR A 17 -7.15 -2.56 2.50
CA THR A 17 -7.32 -2.40 1.05
C THR A 17 -7.22 -0.93 0.57
N PRO A 18 -7.94 0.06 1.14
CA PRO A 18 -7.84 1.45 0.70
C PRO A 18 -6.47 2.07 0.98
N HIS A 19 -5.73 1.63 2.01
CA HIS A 19 -4.35 2.06 2.23
C HIS A 19 -3.45 1.58 1.09
N THR A 20 -3.51 0.30 0.74
CA THR A 20 -2.74 -0.26 -0.39
C THR A 20 -3.11 0.41 -1.72
N ALA A 21 -4.41 0.60 -1.99
CA ALA A 21 -4.87 1.28 -3.19
C ALA A 21 -4.38 2.75 -3.26
N GLY A 22 -4.38 3.46 -2.13
CA GLY A 22 -3.81 4.80 -2.03
C GLY A 22 -2.32 4.84 -2.36
N VAL A 23 -1.53 3.89 -1.85
CA VAL A 23 -0.10 3.79 -2.19
C VAL A 23 0.11 3.50 -3.68
N VAL A 24 -0.66 2.59 -4.27
CA VAL A 24 -0.62 2.32 -5.72
C VAL A 24 -0.91 3.58 -6.52
N ALA A 25 -1.92 4.36 -6.13
CA ALA A 25 -2.24 5.63 -6.77
C ALA A 25 -1.09 6.64 -6.64
N LEU A 26 -0.44 6.73 -5.48
CA LEU A 26 0.73 7.59 -5.27
C LEU A 26 1.91 7.21 -6.19
N ILE A 27 2.25 5.92 -6.25
CA ILE A 27 3.31 5.41 -7.15
C ILE A 27 3.02 5.83 -8.59
N TRP A 28 1.79 5.62 -9.05
CA TRP A 28 1.41 5.93 -10.43
C TRP A 28 1.32 7.44 -10.69
N SER A 29 0.91 8.23 -9.71
CA SER A 29 0.90 9.70 -9.82
C SER A 29 2.31 10.29 -9.96
N ALA A 30 3.30 9.67 -9.31
CA ALA A 30 4.70 10.09 -9.40
C ALA A 30 5.30 9.81 -10.78
N ASN A 31 4.83 8.77 -11.48
CA ASN A 31 5.21 8.49 -12.85
C ASN A 31 4.05 7.85 -13.65
N PRO A 32 3.25 8.68 -14.35
CA PRO A 32 2.09 8.21 -15.12
C PRO A 32 2.42 7.26 -16.28
N ALA A 33 3.69 7.20 -16.71
CA ALA A 33 4.12 6.35 -17.82
C ALA A 33 4.39 4.89 -17.40
N LEU A 34 4.36 4.58 -16.10
CA LEU A 34 4.53 3.21 -15.62
C LEU A 34 3.37 2.30 -16.07
N SER A 35 3.70 1.05 -16.41
CA SER A 35 2.70 0.00 -16.57
C SER A 35 2.14 -0.44 -15.22
N ASN A 36 0.93 -1.01 -15.22
CA ASN A 36 0.35 -1.63 -14.03
C ASN A 36 1.28 -2.66 -13.37
N THR A 37 1.96 -3.49 -14.18
CA THR A 37 2.90 -4.51 -13.69
C THR A 37 4.15 -3.90 -13.05
N THR A 38 4.60 -2.74 -13.53
CA THR A 38 5.75 -2.04 -12.93
C THR A 38 5.33 -1.41 -11.60
N VAL A 39 4.14 -0.80 -11.53
CA VAL A 39 3.58 -0.26 -10.28
C VAL A 39 3.42 -1.36 -9.23
N GLU A 40 2.85 -2.50 -9.61
CA GLU A 40 2.71 -3.67 -8.73
C GLU A 40 4.08 -4.18 -8.24
N SER A 41 5.05 -4.28 -9.15
CA SER A 41 6.43 -4.66 -8.79
C SER A 41 7.05 -3.68 -7.79
N TYR A 42 6.83 -2.37 -7.96
CA TYR A 42 7.36 -1.36 -7.04
C TYR A 42 6.70 -1.48 -5.67
N LEU A 43 5.38 -1.65 -5.61
CA LEU A 43 4.65 -1.91 -4.36
C LEU A 43 5.25 -3.12 -3.63
N PHE A 44 5.45 -4.23 -4.34
CA PHE A 44 5.92 -5.49 -3.77
C PHE A 44 7.41 -5.51 -3.39
N THR A 45 8.27 -4.84 -4.15
CA THR A 45 9.72 -4.86 -3.90
C THR A 45 10.19 -3.81 -2.91
N THR A 46 9.32 -2.88 -2.53
CA THR A 46 9.61 -1.84 -1.54
C THR A 46 8.87 -2.04 -0.22
N ALA A 47 7.96 -3.02 -0.16
CA ALA A 47 7.29 -3.41 1.07
C ALA A 47 8.30 -3.71 2.19
N THR A 48 7.93 -3.34 3.42
CA THR A 48 8.73 -3.62 4.61
C THR A 48 8.41 -5.03 5.07
N ASP A 49 9.34 -5.95 4.86
CA ASP A 49 9.23 -7.36 5.23
C ASP A 49 8.93 -7.53 6.73
N LEU A 50 7.94 -8.36 7.05
CA LEU A 50 7.51 -8.67 8.40
C LEU A 50 7.35 -10.18 8.56
N GLY A 51 7.57 -10.70 9.77
CA GLY A 51 7.44 -12.13 10.01
C GLY A 51 8.66 -12.90 9.50
N ALA A 52 8.42 -13.94 8.70
CA ALA A 52 9.49 -14.77 8.14
C ALA A 52 10.11 -14.05 6.94
N ALA A 53 11.44 -14.04 6.85
CA ALA A 53 12.14 -13.34 5.77
C ALA A 53 11.63 -13.77 4.38
N GLY A 54 11.28 -12.80 3.56
CA GLY A 54 10.75 -13.00 2.21
C GLY A 54 9.23 -13.02 2.16
N PHE A 55 8.66 -13.92 1.35
CA PHE A 55 7.21 -14.05 1.25
C PHE A 55 6.67 -15.00 2.32
N ASP A 56 5.62 -14.60 3.02
CA ASP A 56 4.88 -15.46 3.95
C ASP A 56 3.35 -15.32 3.79
N ASN A 57 2.61 -16.31 4.28
CA ASN A 57 1.14 -16.37 4.11
C ASN A 57 0.36 -15.41 5.02
N THR A 58 1.02 -14.71 5.95
CA THR A 58 0.40 -13.76 6.88
C THR A 58 0.56 -12.33 6.39
N TYR A 59 1.78 -11.94 6.02
CA TYR A 59 2.10 -10.57 5.60
C TYR A 59 2.33 -10.44 4.08
N GLY A 60 2.35 -11.55 3.34
CA GLY A 60 2.67 -11.52 1.91
C GLY A 60 4.11 -11.09 1.72
N ARG A 61 4.33 -9.91 1.13
CA ARG A 61 5.67 -9.30 1.00
C ARG A 61 5.97 -8.26 2.09
N GLY A 62 5.10 -8.14 3.09
CA GLY A 62 5.23 -7.18 4.18
C GLY A 62 4.25 -6.00 4.08
N ILE A 63 4.48 -4.99 4.93
CA ILE A 63 3.66 -3.77 4.97
C ILE A 63 4.03 -2.84 3.81
N VAL A 64 3.02 -2.24 3.17
CA VAL A 64 3.22 -1.23 2.12
C VAL A 64 4.07 -0.06 2.62
N ASN A 65 5.12 0.30 1.88
CA ASN A 65 5.99 1.43 2.19
C ASN A 65 5.84 2.52 1.12
N ALA A 66 5.02 3.52 1.40
CA ALA A 66 4.70 4.58 0.44
C ALA A 66 5.94 5.39 0.04
N ASP A 67 6.79 5.75 1.01
CA ASP A 67 8.00 6.55 0.77
C ASP A 67 8.97 5.82 -0.16
N ALA A 68 9.31 4.56 0.16
CA ALA A 68 10.19 3.76 -0.67
C ALA A 68 9.63 3.48 -2.07
N ALA A 69 8.32 3.21 -2.16
CA ALA A 69 7.66 2.93 -3.43
C ALA A 69 7.61 4.16 -4.36
N VAL A 70 7.25 5.33 -3.82
CA VAL A 70 7.22 6.59 -4.57
C VAL A 70 8.63 7.04 -4.94
N ALA A 71 9.60 6.89 -4.04
CA ALA A 71 11.00 7.17 -4.35
C ALA A 71 11.51 6.31 -5.51
N LYS A 72 11.07 5.05 -5.63
CA LYS A 72 11.40 4.16 -6.75
C LYS A 72 10.71 4.54 -8.06
N ALA A 73 9.58 5.24 -8.01
CA ALA A 73 8.86 5.71 -9.20
C ALA A 73 9.37 7.04 -9.76
N GLY A 74 9.82 7.94 -8.88
CA GLY A 74 10.22 9.30 -9.22
C GLY A 74 11.72 9.57 -9.26
N LYS A 75 12.57 8.57 -9.03
CA LYS A 75 14.04 8.69 -9.18
C LYS A 75 14.54 7.89 -10.38
#